data_AF-A0A7R9XVM5-F1
#
_entry.id   AF-A0A7R9XVM5-F1
#
_cell.length_a   1.000
_cell.length_b   1.000
_cell.length_c   1.000
_cell.angle_alpha   90.00
_cell.angle_beta   90.00
_cell.angle_gamma   90.00
#
_symmetry.space_group_name_H-M   'P 1'
#
loop_
_entity.id
_entity.type
_entity.pdbx_description
1 polymer ?
#
loop_
_entity_poly.entity_id
_entity_poly.type
_entity_poly.pdbx_seq_one_letter_code
_entity_poly.pdbx_strand_id
1 'polypeptide(L)'
;HVHERLARAHGASTMSARTALLNLARRAGAAPTRVARRNMSGGGTVEEEIAEMKKWKGVSFIAMPACVCLGAWSFMNMEHHHPAERPAYSYLNIRNKIMPWGGKCGLFEYGKCQEPDDE
;
A
#
# COMPACT_ATOMS: atom_id res chain seq x y z
N HIS A 1 -44.45 70.60 -17.64
CA HIS A 1 -44.16 69.25 -18.16
C HIS A 1 -43.33 68.45 -17.15
N VAL A 2 -43.84 68.37 -15.92
CA VAL A 2 -43.33 67.56 -14.81
C VAL A 2 -44.60 66.91 -14.24
N HIS A 3 -44.59 65.60 -14.02
CA HIS A 3 -45.70 64.68 -13.71
C HIS A 3 -46.18 63.80 -14.88
N GLU A 4 -45.38 62.80 -15.28
CA GLU A 4 -45.94 61.52 -15.77
C GLU A 4 -44.92 60.36 -15.86
N ARG A 5 -44.12 60.11 -14.82
CA ARG A 5 -43.29 58.89 -14.76
C ARG A 5 -43.32 58.28 -13.37
N LEU A 6 -44.47 57.74 -13.01
CA LEU A 6 -44.60 56.75 -11.93
C LEU A 6 -45.14 55.45 -12.53
N ALA A 7 -44.64 54.34 -11.98
CA ALA A 7 -44.92 52.93 -12.33
C ALA A 7 -44.08 52.44 -13.53
N ARG A 8 -43.27 51.37 -13.45
CA ARG A 8 -43.23 50.23 -12.54
C ARG A 8 -41.78 49.76 -12.41
N ALA A 9 -41.26 49.77 -11.19
CA ALA A 9 -40.33 48.73 -10.79
C ALA A 9 -41.16 47.47 -10.45
N HIS A 10 -40.48 46.33 -10.34
CA HIS A 10 -40.96 45.01 -9.90
C HIS A 10 -41.42 44.05 -11.01
N GLY A 11 -40.43 43.29 -11.49
CA GLY A 11 -40.62 42.02 -12.16
C GLY A 11 -39.41 41.13 -11.89
N ALA A 12 -39.12 40.85 -10.61
CA ALA A 12 -38.16 39.80 -10.27
C ALA A 12 -38.78 38.48 -10.76
N SER A 13 -38.31 37.96 -11.90
CA SER A 13 -38.70 36.66 -12.39
C SER A 13 -38.24 35.59 -11.39
N THR A 14 -39.16 35.16 -10.54
CA THR A 14 -39.00 33.95 -9.74
C THR A 14 -38.93 32.78 -10.71
N MET A 15 -37.72 32.38 -11.12
CA MET A 15 -37.56 31.10 -11.78
C MET A 15 -38.10 30.02 -10.83
N SER A 16 -39.20 29.38 -11.24
CA SER A 16 -39.82 28.33 -10.46
C SER A 16 -38.78 27.25 -10.19
N ALA A 17 -38.56 26.92 -8.92
CA ALA A 17 -37.65 25.84 -8.52
C ALA A 17 -37.96 24.53 -9.28
N ARG A 18 -39.22 24.34 -9.69
CA ARG A 18 -39.65 23.21 -10.52
C ARG A 18 -39.02 23.21 -11.91
N THR A 19 -38.93 24.34 -12.60
CA THR A 19 -38.27 24.40 -13.92
C THR A 19 -36.77 24.23 -13.81
N ALA A 20 -36.14 24.75 -12.76
CA ALA A 20 -34.72 24.51 -12.47
C ALA A 20 -34.45 23.02 -12.22
N LEU A 21 -35.29 22.35 -11.42
CA LEU A 21 -35.19 20.92 -11.14
C LEU A 21 -35.45 20.05 -12.37
N LEU A 22 -36.43 20.40 -13.21
CA LEU A 22 -36.70 19.68 -14.45
C LEU A 22 -35.54 19.79 -15.45
N ASN A 23 -34.90 20.96 -15.54
CA ASN A 23 -33.73 21.14 -16.40
C ASN A 23 -32.50 20.38 -15.87
N LEU A 24 -32.33 20.29 -14.54
CA LEU A 24 -31.29 19.47 -13.93
C LEU A 24 -31.53 17.96 -14.17
N ALA A 25 -32.77 17.49 -13.98
CA ALA A 25 -33.17 16.12 -14.23
C ALA A 25 -32.98 15.74 -15.71
N ARG A 26 -33.28 16.65 -16.64
CA ARG A 26 -33.10 16.44 -18.08
C ARG A 26 -31.61 16.35 -18.47
N ARG A 27 -30.72 17.08 -17.78
CA ARG A 27 -29.24 16.94 -17.96
C ARG A 27 -28.70 15.67 -17.29
N ALA A 28 -29.29 15.21 -16.20
CA ALA A 28 -28.88 13.98 -15.53
C ALA A 28 -29.21 12.71 -16.36
N GLY A 29 -30.32 12.72 -17.13
CA GLY A 29 -30.70 11.60 -18.00
C GLY A 29 -29.94 11.52 -19.34
N ALA A 30 -29.26 12.60 -19.75
CA ALA A 30 -28.52 12.67 -21.02
C ALA A 30 -27.00 12.53 -20.85
N ALA A 31 -26.51 12.43 -19.61
CA ALA A 31 -25.10 12.19 -19.35
C ALA A 31 -24.79 10.71 -19.66
N PRO A 32 -23.90 10.40 -20.63
CA PRO A 32 -23.48 9.02 -20.84
C PRO A 32 -22.84 8.51 -19.55
N THR A 33 -23.38 7.42 -19.01
CA THR A 33 -22.85 6.68 -17.85
C THR A 33 -21.54 5.95 -18.16
N ARG A 34 -20.73 6.46 -19.09
CA ARG A 34 -19.32 6.05 -19.15
C ARG A 34 -18.69 6.58 -17.90
N VAL A 35 -18.50 5.68 -16.92
CA VAL A 35 -17.53 5.87 -15.84
C VAL A 35 -16.29 6.45 -16.51
N ALA A 36 -15.99 7.72 -16.23
CA ALA A 36 -14.79 8.35 -16.75
C ALA A 36 -13.64 7.49 -16.25
N ARG A 37 -13.06 6.68 -17.15
CA ARG A 37 -11.91 5.83 -16.82
C ARG A 37 -10.84 6.80 -16.36
N ARG A 38 -10.50 6.70 -15.07
CA ARG A 38 -9.35 7.39 -14.53
C ARG A 38 -8.14 6.70 -15.14
N ASN A 39 -7.52 7.34 -16.13
CA ASN A 39 -6.26 6.86 -16.70
C ASN A 39 -5.22 6.89 -15.57
N MET A 40 -4.87 5.71 -15.06
CA MET A 40 -3.86 5.55 -14.01
C MET A 40 -2.47 5.58 -14.65
N SER A 41 -1.94 6.77 -14.96
CA SER A 41 -0.58 7.07 -15.49
C SER A 41 -0.04 6.25 -16.69
N GLY A 42 -0.67 5.16 -17.12
CA GLY A 42 -0.44 4.49 -18.38
C GLY A 42 -1.37 5.12 -19.41
N GLY A 43 -0.83 5.90 -20.35
CA GLY A 43 -1.57 6.39 -21.50
C GLY A 43 -1.82 5.32 -22.56
N GLY A 44 -1.64 4.05 -22.22
CA GLY A 44 -1.74 2.92 -23.13
C GLY A 44 -3.17 2.57 -23.48
N THR A 45 -3.33 1.88 -24.59
CA THR A 45 -4.62 1.28 -24.98
C THR A 45 -4.98 0.11 -24.04
N VAL A 46 -6.25 -0.28 -23.95
CA VAL A 46 -6.68 -1.39 -23.07
C VAL A 46 -5.96 -2.68 -23.43
N GLU A 47 -5.73 -2.84 -24.72
CA GLU A 47 -5.07 -3.94 -25.38
C GLU A 47 -3.59 -4.00 -24.97
N GLU A 48 -2.95 -2.84 -24.86
CA GLU A 48 -1.57 -2.69 -24.36
C GLU A 48 -1.48 -3.02 -22.87
N GLU A 49 -2.39 -2.52 -22.04
CA GLU A 49 -2.45 -2.85 -20.61
C GLU A 49 -2.64 -4.37 -20.38
N ILE A 50 -3.48 -5.02 -21.19
CA ILE A 50 -3.68 -6.48 -21.13
C ILE A 50 -2.40 -7.23 -21.54
N ALA A 51 -1.68 -6.74 -22.56
CA ALA A 51 -0.42 -7.33 -22.99
C ALA A 51 0.68 -7.18 -21.91
N GLU A 52 0.76 -6.01 -21.27
CA GLU A 52 1.69 -5.76 -20.16
C GLU A 52 1.38 -6.65 -18.95
N MET A 53 0.12 -6.80 -18.58
CA MET A 53 -0.30 -7.69 -17.50
C MET A 53 0.04 -9.15 -17.81
N LYS A 54 -0.16 -9.61 -19.06
CA LYS A 54 0.21 -10.97 -19.48
C LYS A 54 1.72 -11.19 -19.41
N LYS A 55 2.53 -10.21 -19.81
CA LYS A 55 4.00 -10.28 -19.73
C LYS A 55 4.45 -10.50 -18.29
N TRP A 56 4.02 -9.64 -17.36
CA TRP A 56 4.45 -9.73 -15.97
C TRP A 56 3.90 -10.97 -15.27
N LYS A 57 2.67 -11.39 -15.60
CA LYS A 57 2.12 -12.66 -15.14
C LYS A 57 3.00 -13.85 -15.55
N GLY A 58 3.49 -13.86 -16.80
CA GLY A 58 4.44 -14.87 -17.27
C GLY A 58 5.75 -14.88 -16.47
N VAL A 59 6.32 -13.70 -16.23
CA VAL A 59 7.54 -13.55 -15.41
C VAL A 59 7.31 -14.08 -13.99
N SER A 60 6.18 -13.75 -13.35
CA SER A 60 5.87 -14.23 -12.00
C SER A 60 5.72 -15.75 -11.94
N PHE A 61 5.14 -16.38 -12.96
CA PHE A 61 5.04 -17.85 -13.03
C PHE A 61 6.38 -18.56 -13.15
N ILE A 62 7.42 -17.89 -13.66
CA ILE A 62 8.79 -18.40 -13.69
C ILE A 62 9.50 -18.09 -12.37
N ALA A 63 9.29 -16.89 -11.83
CA ALA A 63 9.92 -16.46 -10.57
C ALA A 63 9.48 -17.31 -9.37
N MET A 64 8.19 -17.66 -9.27
CA MET A 64 7.68 -18.48 -8.18
C MET A 64 8.40 -19.83 -8.03
N PRO A 65 8.45 -20.71 -9.06
CA PRO A 65 9.15 -21.98 -8.93
C PRO A 65 10.65 -21.79 -8.72
N ALA A 66 11.28 -20.75 -9.29
CA ALA A 66 12.68 -20.45 -9.01
C ALA A 66 12.93 -20.16 -7.52
N CYS A 67 12.08 -19.33 -6.89
CA CYS A 67 12.15 -19.06 -5.45
C CYS A 67 11.88 -20.32 -4.60
N VAL A 68 10.93 -21.17 -5.01
CA VAL A 68 10.65 -22.43 -4.32
C VAL A 68 11.84 -23.38 -4.41
N CYS A 69 12.45 -23.53 -5.59
CA CYS A 69 13.63 -24.38 -5.78
C CYS A 69 14.82 -23.86 -4.97
N LEU A 70 15.08 -22.55 -4.98
CA LEU A 70 16.15 -21.95 -4.17
C LEU A 70 15.88 -22.13 -2.68
N GLY A 71 14.65 -21.89 -2.24
CA GLY A 71 14.25 -22.12 -0.85
C GLY A 71 14.45 -23.56 -0.43
N ALA A 72 13.98 -24.52 -1.22
CA ALA A 72 14.18 -25.95 -0.97
C ALA A 72 15.67 -26.30 -0.93
N TRP A 73 16.47 -25.81 -1.88
CA TRP A 73 17.92 -26.02 -1.87
C TRP A 73 18.57 -25.45 -0.61
N SER A 74 18.21 -24.22 -0.20
CA SER A 74 18.70 -23.65 1.05
C SER A 74 18.31 -24.52 2.24
N PHE A 75 17.04 -24.88 2.42
CA PHE A 75 16.61 -25.70 3.56
C PHE A 75 17.25 -27.09 3.58
N MET A 76 17.49 -27.71 2.43
CA MET A 76 18.13 -29.01 2.35
C MET A 76 19.63 -28.97 2.67
N ASN A 77 20.30 -27.84 2.46
CA ASN A 77 21.75 -27.68 2.66
C ASN A 77 22.11 -26.88 3.93
N MET A 78 21.14 -26.54 4.77
CA MET A 78 21.39 -25.85 6.03
C MET A 78 21.86 -26.86 7.09
N GLU A 79 23.16 -27.18 7.10
CA GLU A 79 23.79 -27.65 8.33
C GLU A 79 23.94 -26.45 9.28
N HIS A 80 23.32 -26.53 10.46
CA HIS A 80 23.48 -25.55 11.53
C HIS A 80 24.87 -25.70 12.17
N HIS A 81 25.92 -25.36 11.44
CA HIS A 81 27.26 -25.26 11.98
C HIS A 81 27.33 -24.07 12.93
N HIS A 82 26.94 -24.30 14.18
CA HIS A 82 27.37 -23.44 15.27
C HIS A 82 28.87 -23.67 15.43
N PRO A 83 29.74 -22.70 15.08
CA PRO A 83 31.14 -22.83 15.45
C PRO A 83 31.19 -23.03 16.96
N ALA A 84 32.16 -23.83 17.42
CA ALA A 84 32.44 -23.96 18.84
C ALA A 84 32.50 -22.56 19.47
N GLU A 85 32.01 -22.46 20.71
CA GLU A 85 31.95 -21.19 21.41
C GLU A 85 33.31 -20.51 21.33
N ARG A 86 33.31 -19.27 20.83
CA ARG A 86 34.55 -18.51 20.70
C ARG A 86 35.10 -18.28 22.11
N PRO A 87 36.41 -18.38 22.32
CA PRO A 87 36.98 -18.07 23.62
C PRO A 87 36.58 -16.64 24.03
N ALA A 88 36.37 -16.44 25.33
CA ALA A 88 35.85 -15.19 25.89
C ALA A 88 36.87 -14.04 25.74
N TYR A 89 36.88 -13.42 24.57
CA TYR A 89 37.67 -12.22 24.32
C TYR A 89 37.05 -11.01 25.02
N SER A 90 37.88 -10.08 25.50
CA SER A 90 37.45 -8.89 26.25
C SER A 90 36.52 -7.94 25.48
N TYR A 91 36.48 -8.06 24.15
CA TYR A 91 35.60 -7.28 23.27
C TYR A 91 34.27 -7.99 22.92
N LEU A 92 34.13 -9.27 23.25
CA LEU A 92 32.89 -10.02 23.07
C LEU A 92 32.02 -9.88 24.32
N ASN A 93 30.70 -9.95 24.14
CA ASN A 93 29.73 -9.95 25.23
C ASN A 93 29.85 -8.77 26.24
N ILE A 94 30.38 -7.61 25.80
CA ILE A 94 30.49 -6.42 26.64
C ILE A 94 29.08 -5.94 27.04
N ARG A 95 28.87 -5.71 28.34
CA ARG A 95 27.63 -5.15 28.88
C ARG A 95 27.91 -3.92 29.75
N ASN A 96 27.70 -2.75 29.17
CA ASN A 96 27.79 -1.47 29.90
C ASN A 96 26.53 -1.19 30.75
N LYS A 97 25.38 -1.75 30.37
CA LYS A 97 24.10 -1.61 31.05
C LYS A 97 23.30 -2.89 30.90
N ILE A 98 22.48 -3.21 31.90
CA ILE A 98 21.49 -4.28 31.79
C ILE A 98 20.44 -3.96 30.72
N MET A 99 20.05 -4.98 29.96
CA MET A 99 19.01 -4.86 28.96
C MET A 99 17.63 -4.82 29.60
N PRO A 100 16.61 -4.22 28.94
CA PRO A 100 15.29 -4.00 29.53
C PRO A 100 14.53 -5.27 29.95
N TRP A 101 14.79 -6.41 29.30
CA TRP A 101 14.18 -7.71 29.63
C TRP A 101 14.98 -8.52 30.66
N GLY A 102 16.10 -7.99 31.14
CA GLY A 102 16.96 -8.66 32.12
C GLY A 102 17.83 -9.79 31.52
N GLY A 103 18.77 -10.26 32.33
CA GLY A 103 19.62 -11.41 32.00
C GLY A 103 20.89 -11.10 31.20
N LYS A 104 21.73 -12.14 31.07
CA LYS A 104 22.96 -12.12 30.29
C LYS A 104 22.70 -12.30 28.79
N CYS A 105 21.54 -12.84 28.38
CA CYS A 105 21.17 -13.11 26.98
C CYS A 105 20.66 -11.88 26.20
N GLY A 106 21.13 -11.72 24.96
CA GLY A 106 20.57 -10.81 23.94
C GLY A 106 19.13 -11.13 23.52
N LEU A 107 18.50 -10.24 22.73
CA LEU A 107 17.07 -10.34 22.40
C LEU A 107 16.69 -11.59 21.59
N PHE A 108 17.59 -12.04 20.71
CA PHE A 108 17.42 -13.21 19.85
C PHE A 108 18.50 -14.27 20.11
N GLU A 109 19.05 -14.27 21.33
CA GLU A 109 19.95 -15.35 21.75
C GLU A 109 19.09 -16.51 22.27
N TYR A 110 19.19 -17.66 21.61
CA TYR A 110 18.50 -18.88 21.97
C TYR A 110 19.56 -19.96 22.29
N GLY A 111 19.37 -20.72 23.37
CA GLY A 111 20.26 -21.80 23.78
C GLY A 111 21.22 -21.42 24.92
N LYS A 112 22.53 -21.63 24.74
CA LYS A 112 23.57 -21.69 25.78
C LYS A 112 23.64 -20.50 26.76
N CYS A 113 23.22 -19.31 26.37
CA CYS A 113 23.24 -18.15 27.27
C CYS A 113 22.23 -18.26 28.43
N GLN A 114 21.27 -19.21 28.32
CA GLN A 114 20.15 -19.41 29.21
C GLN A 114 20.29 -20.65 30.11
N GLU A 115 21.32 -21.47 29.87
CA GLU A 115 21.68 -22.55 30.78
C GLU A 115 22.26 -21.94 32.07
N PRO A 116 21.79 -22.35 33.27
CA PRO A 116 22.43 -21.96 34.50
C PRO A 116 23.86 -22.52 34.49
N ASP A 117 24.84 -21.67 34.82
CA ASP A 117 26.25 -22.04 34.91
C ASP A 117 26.36 -23.31 35.80
N ASP A 118 26.63 -24.49 35.22
CA ASP A 118 26.85 -25.73 35.97
C ASP A 118 28.03 -25.51 36.94
N GLU A 119 27.81 -25.74 38.24
CA GLU A 119 28.83 -25.65 39.31
C GLU A 119 30.02 -26.59 39.12
#